data_AF-A0A8H3EY95-F1
#
_entry.id   AF-A0A8H3EY95-F1
#
_cell.length_a   1.000
_cell.length_b   1.000
_cell.length_c   1.000
_cell.angle_alpha   90.00
_cell.angle_beta   90.00
_cell.angle_gamma   90.00
#
_symmetry.space_group_name_H-M   'P 1'
#
loop_
_entity.id
_entity.type
_entity.pdbx_description
1 polymer ?
#
loop_
_entity_poly.entity_id
_entity_poly.type
_entity_poly.pdbx_seq_one_letter_code
_entity_poly.pdbx_strand_id
1 'polypeptide(L)'
;MAPGKVDPQTRLHEVLEKYRRTTEIHLAARLIDGDTGFKETLLRVMHHDFDTLNARSADLDDHEISIAQKAFTILMQNESDSQAAFQIYVEELLGFPSAPDHVSVFADAIHVRASFLEDHDKQVKANSNLNEPENLHEGDPKLQRLESLCDKAKRDFKTSGFARYEKANAAKFLRDTVENTINYIKSTKLADSDQGWSGNEPKYREKLRSLEQTWEQAAIAAQNAHRGEPRRFERSLVNSIPVHSVHQRVSKPKATEPRHSSIRLGKYEVSGVSSPFPPATLSYDFRGRRSASPYEVHANRHEYFGSQKGTRRDHYRPS
;
A
#
# COMPACT_ATOMS: atom_id res chain seq x y z
N MET A 1 -7.28 28.89 -11.03
CA MET A 1 -6.32 28.91 -9.90
C MET A 1 -6.24 27.48 -9.37
N ALA A 2 -5.04 26.90 -9.27
CA ALA A 2 -4.92 25.58 -8.66
C ALA A 2 -5.24 25.70 -7.17
N PRO A 3 -6.03 24.79 -6.58
CA PRO A 3 -6.24 24.78 -5.14
C PRO A 3 -4.86 24.73 -4.46
N GLY A 4 -4.62 25.63 -3.50
CA GLY A 4 -3.37 25.65 -2.75
C GLY A 4 -3.11 24.28 -2.13
N LYS A 5 -1.84 23.83 -2.14
CA LYS A 5 -1.45 22.61 -1.43
C LYS A 5 -1.72 22.83 0.06
N VAL A 6 -2.75 22.17 0.58
CA VAL A 6 -3.02 22.14 2.01
C VAL A 6 -1.92 21.32 2.67
N ASP A 7 -1.37 21.85 3.75
CA ASP A 7 -0.37 21.19 4.58
C ASP A 7 -0.92 19.86 5.15
N PRO A 8 -0.19 18.73 5.05
CA PRO A 8 -0.65 17.43 5.54
C PRO A 8 -1.03 17.41 7.02
N GLN A 9 -0.35 18.20 7.87
CA GLN A 9 -0.65 18.27 9.31
C GLN A 9 -1.99 18.96 9.54
N THR A 10 -2.26 20.06 8.83
CA THR A 10 -3.56 20.74 8.87
C THR A 10 -4.69 19.76 8.52
N ARG A 11 -4.51 18.96 7.46
CA ARG A 11 -5.51 17.96 7.06
C ARG A 11 -5.64 16.80 8.05
N LEU A 12 -4.55 16.41 8.72
CA LEU A 12 -4.60 15.43 9.81
C LEU A 12 -5.48 15.93 10.97
N HIS A 13 -5.30 17.17 11.39
CA HIS A 13 -6.12 17.79 12.43
C HIS A 13 -7.60 17.85 12.04
N GLU A 14 -7.91 18.22 10.79
CA GLU A 14 -9.29 18.22 10.28
C GLU A 14 -9.94 16.83 10.36
N VAL A 15 -9.19 15.77 10.00
CA VAL A 15 -9.68 14.38 10.09
C VAL A 15 -9.90 13.97 11.54
N LEU A 16 -8.98 14.27 12.45
CA LEU A 16 -9.13 13.97 13.88
C LEU A 16 -10.37 14.66 14.47
N GLU A 17 -10.56 15.95 14.18
CA GLU A 17 -11.72 16.71 14.66
C GLU A 17 -13.03 16.19 14.07
N LYS A 18 -13.05 15.81 12.78
CA LYS A 18 -14.22 15.20 12.13
C LYS A 18 -14.69 13.98 12.93
N TYR A 19 -13.78 13.03 13.21
CA TYR A 19 -14.15 11.78 13.86
C TYR A 19 -14.43 11.94 15.36
N ARG A 20 -13.72 12.83 16.07
CA ARG A 20 -14.02 13.11 17.49
C ARG A 20 -15.39 13.77 17.71
N ARG A 21 -15.84 14.59 16.77
CA ARG A 21 -17.15 15.27 16.86
C ARG A 21 -18.31 14.40 16.39
N THR A 22 -18.05 13.27 15.74
CA THR A 22 -19.10 12.42 15.23
C THR A 22 -19.74 11.65 16.38
N THR A 23 -20.95 12.06 16.75
CA THR A 23 -21.75 11.41 17.80
C THR A 23 -22.60 10.26 17.26
N GLU A 24 -22.72 10.13 15.94
CA GLU A 24 -23.48 9.05 15.32
C GLU A 24 -22.78 7.72 15.55
N ILE A 25 -23.48 6.80 16.23
CA ILE A 25 -23.04 5.43 16.43
C ILE A 25 -23.11 4.73 15.06
N HIS A 26 -21.95 4.46 14.47
CA HIS A 26 -21.82 3.75 13.19
C HIS A 26 -22.59 2.41 13.23
N LEU A 27 -23.19 2.00 12.12
CA LEU A 27 -23.92 0.72 12.03
C LEU A 27 -23.08 -0.49 12.44
N ALA A 28 -21.77 -0.43 12.20
CA ALA A 28 -20.83 -1.46 12.66
C ALA A 28 -20.72 -1.55 14.19
N ALA A 29 -20.95 -0.45 14.93
CA ALA A 29 -21.07 -0.50 16.38
C ALA A 29 -22.38 -1.18 16.82
N ARG A 30 -23.45 -1.11 16.03
CA ARG A 30 -24.68 -1.89 16.29
C ARG A 30 -24.47 -3.39 16.09
N LEU A 31 -23.60 -3.80 15.16
CA LEU A 31 -23.21 -5.21 15.01
C LEU A 31 -22.44 -5.73 16.22
N ILE A 32 -21.56 -4.89 16.77
CA ILE A 32 -20.77 -5.19 17.95
C ILE A 32 -21.65 -5.43 19.19
N ASP A 33 -22.75 -4.68 19.32
CA ASP A 33 -23.64 -4.80 20.49
C ASP A 33 -24.43 -6.13 20.53
N GLY A 34 -24.56 -6.83 19.39
CA GLY A 34 -25.30 -8.08 19.29
C GLY A 34 -24.46 -9.36 19.33
N ASP A 35 -23.16 -9.28 19.05
CA ASP A 35 -22.27 -10.44 18.93
C ASP A 35 -20.90 -10.17 19.60
N THR A 36 -20.73 -10.72 20.80
CA THR A 36 -19.47 -10.61 21.57
C THR A 36 -18.29 -11.24 20.85
N GLY A 37 -18.50 -12.34 20.10
CA GLY A 37 -17.43 -13.02 19.38
C GLY A 37 -16.96 -12.22 18.18
N PHE A 38 -17.88 -11.58 17.47
CA PHE A 38 -17.53 -10.65 16.39
C PHE A 38 -16.75 -9.43 16.92
N LYS A 39 -17.18 -8.85 18.05
CA LYS A 39 -16.48 -7.73 18.71
C LYS A 39 -15.03 -8.07 19.01
N GLU A 40 -14.77 -9.21 19.65
CA GLU A 40 -13.43 -9.65 19.99
C GLU A 40 -12.57 -9.88 18.74
N THR A 41 -13.16 -10.50 17.71
CA THR A 41 -12.47 -10.73 16.42
C THR A 41 -12.07 -9.42 15.76
N LEU A 42 -12.97 -8.45 15.73
CA LEU A 42 -12.76 -7.13 15.17
C LEU A 42 -11.68 -6.35 15.93
N LEU A 43 -11.74 -6.32 17.26
CA LEU A 43 -10.72 -5.67 18.09
C LEU A 43 -9.34 -6.31 17.87
N ARG A 44 -9.26 -7.65 17.80
CA ARG A 44 -8.03 -8.37 17.49
C ARG A 44 -7.43 -7.93 16.14
N VAL A 45 -8.26 -7.84 15.11
CA VAL A 45 -7.85 -7.38 13.77
C VAL A 45 -7.38 -5.92 13.80
N MET A 46 -8.12 -5.04 14.48
CA MET A 46 -7.76 -3.62 14.62
C MET A 46 -6.43 -3.42 15.36
N HIS A 47 -6.21 -4.14 16.46
CA HIS A 47 -4.96 -4.06 17.21
C HIS A 47 -3.76 -4.54 16.38
N HIS A 48 -3.90 -5.66 15.66
CA HIS A 48 -2.86 -6.12 14.76
C HIS A 48 -2.50 -5.07 13.69
N ASP A 49 -3.51 -4.42 13.10
CA ASP A 49 -3.28 -3.37 12.10
C ASP A 49 -2.63 -2.13 12.72
N PHE A 50 -3.03 -1.75 13.94
CA PHE A 50 -2.40 -0.68 14.69
C PHE A 50 -0.91 -0.97 14.94
N ASP A 51 -0.57 -2.17 15.40
CA ASP A 51 0.83 -2.58 15.62
C ASP A 51 1.62 -2.58 14.31
N THR A 52 1.01 -3.06 13.23
CA THR A 52 1.61 -3.05 11.88
C THR A 52 1.87 -1.62 11.39
N LEU A 53 0.99 -0.67 11.69
CA LEU A 53 1.15 0.74 11.33
C LEU A 53 2.19 1.43 12.21
N ASN A 54 2.24 1.12 13.51
CA ASN A 54 3.24 1.67 14.44
C ASN A 54 4.67 1.21 14.12
N ALA A 55 4.81 0.06 13.46
CA ALA A 55 6.11 -0.42 12.99
C ALA A 55 6.64 0.34 11.74
N ARG A 56 5.84 1.22 11.13
CA ARG A 56 6.22 2.03 9.94
C ARG A 56 6.65 3.44 10.33
N SER A 57 7.24 4.19 9.40
CA SER A 57 7.57 5.60 9.66
C SER A 57 6.31 6.38 10.05
N ALA A 58 6.45 7.15 11.12
CA ALA A 58 5.39 7.99 11.67
C ALA A 58 5.26 9.32 10.92
N ASP A 59 6.17 9.62 10.00
CA ASP A 59 6.25 10.86 9.24
C ASP A 59 5.31 10.83 8.02
N LEU A 60 4.52 11.89 7.85
CA LEU A 60 3.62 12.04 6.70
C LEU A 60 4.40 12.40 5.42
N ASP A 61 5.60 12.96 5.55
CA ASP A 61 6.44 13.37 4.43
C ASP A 61 7.10 12.17 3.73
N ASP A 62 7.27 11.05 4.46
CA ASP A 62 7.82 9.80 3.91
C ASP A 62 6.84 9.04 3.01
N HIS A 63 5.54 9.40 3.06
CA HIS A 63 4.45 8.77 2.33
C HIS A 63 4.27 7.25 2.57
N GLU A 64 4.82 6.72 3.66
CA GLU A 64 4.63 5.31 4.04
C GLU A 64 3.25 5.05 4.64
N ILE A 65 2.67 6.07 5.26
CA ILE A 65 1.34 6.06 5.87
C ILE A 65 0.48 7.19 5.29
N SER A 66 -0.81 6.90 5.18
CA SER A 66 -1.83 7.91 4.82
C SER A 66 -2.24 8.73 6.04
N ILE A 67 -2.86 9.90 5.79
CA ILE A 67 -3.41 10.75 6.84
C ILE A 67 -4.43 9.99 7.70
N ALA A 68 -5.28 9.16 7.09
CA ALA A 68 -6.26 8.34 7.81
C ALA A 68 -5.60 7.29 8.71
N GLN A 69 -4.54 6.62 8.23
CA GLN A 69 -3.76 5.69 9.05
C GLN A 69 -3.09 6.39 10.23
N LYS A 70 -2.53 7.59 10.01
CA LYS A 70 -1.95 8.38 11.09
C LYS A 70 -3.01 8.80 12.11
N ALA A 71 -4.16 9.30 11.66
CA ALA A 71 -5.27 9.65 12.54
C ALA A 71 -5.75 8.42 13.35
N PHE A 72 -5.90 7.27 12.71
CA PHE A 72 -6.24 6.01 13.39
C PHE A 72 -5.24 5.66 14.50
N THR A 73 -3.93 5.74 14.23
CA THR A 73 -2.91 5.48 15.26
C THR A 73 -2.98 6.44 16.45
N ILE A 74 -3.26 7.72 16.21
CA ILE A 74 -3.41 8.72 17.29
C ILE A 74 -4.66 8.44 18.13
N LEU A 75 -5.79 8.11 17.48
CA LEU A 75 -7.05 7.84 18.19
C LEU A 75 -6.98 6.54 19.00
N MET A 76 -6.32 5.49 18.48
CA MET A 76 -6.13 4.22 19.20
C MET A 76 -5.27 4.34 20.47
N GLN A 77 -4.44 5.38 20.59
CA GLN A 77 -3.64 5.63 21.78
C GLN A 77 -4.44 6.22 22.96
N ASN A 78 -5.65 6.71 22.70
CA ASN A 78 -6.49 7.35 23.71
C ASN A 78 -7.81 6.57 23.87
N GLU A 79 -8.04 5.99 25.04
CA GLU A 79 -9.25 5.19 25.30
C GLU A 79 -10.54 5.99 25.11
N SER A 80 -10.53 7.30 25.40
CA SER A 80 -11.69 8.18 25.20
C SER A 80 -12.04 8.37 23.71
N ASP A 81 -11.09 8.12 22.81
CA ASP A 81 -11.23 8.25 21.36
C ASP A 81 -11.53 6.89 20.69
N SER A 82 -11.78 5.82 21.46
CA SER A 82 -12.00 4.46 20.92
C SER A 82 -13.14 4.38 19.89
N GLN A 83 -14.25 5.10 20.10
CA GLN A 83 -15.34 5.17 19.12
C GLN A 83 -14.91 5.87 17.83
N ALA A 84 -14.14 6.96 17.92
CA ALA A 84 -13.61 7.68 16.76
C ALA A 84 -12.58 6.82 16.00
N ALA A 85 -11.71 6.11 16.72
CA ALA A 85 -10.75 5.16 16.16
C ALA A 85 -11.47 4.03 15.40
N PHE A 86 -12.56 3.52 15.97
CA PHE A 86 -13.40 2.52 15.31
C PHE A 86 -14.00 3.04 14.00
N GLN A 87 -14.59 4.23 14.04
CA GLN A 87 -15.26 4.77 12.86
C GLN A 87 -14.29 5.06 11.71
N ILE A 88 -13.13 5.68 11.99
CA ILE A 88 -12.13 5.94 10.94
C ILE A 88 -11.57 4.63 10.36
N TYR A 89 -11.43 3.58 11.19
CA TYR A 89 -10.97 2.28 10.73
C TYR A 89 -11.94 1.67 9.71
N VAL A 90 -13.24 1.72 10.00
CA VAL A 90 -14.28 1.17 9.10
C VAL A 90 -14.41 2.01 7.83
N GLU A 91 -14.53 3.33 7.95
CA GLU A 91 -14.82 4.20 6.81
C GLU A 91 -13.62 4.42 5.90
N GLU A 92 -12.45 4.72 6.47
CA GLU A 92 -11.30 5.17 5.69
C GLU A 92 -10.29 4.04 5.41
N LEU A 93 -10.06 3.14 6.38
CA LEU A 93 -9.06 2.07 6.23
C LEU A 93 -9.65 0.84 5.53
N LEU A 94 -10.88 0.47 5.85
CA LEU A 94 -11.57 -0.64 5.19
C LEU A 94 -12.44 -0.20 4.00
N GLY A 95 -12.78 1.09 3.92
CA GLY A 95 -13.54 1.65 2.80
C GLY A 95 -15.03 1.33 2.85
N PHE A 96 -15.58 1.01 4.03
CA PHE A 96 -17.01 0.77 4.20
C PHE A 96 -17.72 2.06 4.59
N PRO A 97 -18.55 2.65 3.71
CA PRO A 97 -19.31 3.84 4.08
C PRO A 97 -20.32 3.50 5.18
N SER A 98 -20.73 4.52 5.94
CA SER A 98 -21.76 4.46 7.00
C SER A 98 -23.16 3.96 6.58
N ALA A 99 -23.33 3.42 5.36
CA ALA A 99 -24.61 2.94 4.86
C ALA A 99 -24.97 1.54 5.42
N PRO A 100 -26.26 1.29 5.73
CA PRO A 100 -26.71 0.04 6.37
C PRO A 100 -26.52 -1.22 5.53
N ASP A 101 -26.48 -1.11 4.22
CA ASP A 101 -26.47 -2.23 3.29
C ASP A 101 -25.13 -3.00 3.27
N HIS A 102 -24.11 -2.53 4.01
CA HIS A 102 -22.76 -3.10 3.99
C HIS A 102 -22.41 -3.94 5.22
N VAL A 103 -23.36 -4.14 6.14
CA VAL A 103 -23.18 -4.84 7.40
C VAL A 103 -22.63 -6.27 7.23
N SER A 104 -23.23 -7.07 6.35
CA SER A 104 -22.79 -8.45 6.10
C SER A 104 -21.42 -8.51 5.43
N VAL A 105 -21.19 -7.66 4.42
CA VAL A 105 -19.92 -7.58 3.70
C VAL A 105 -18.78 -7.14 4.64
N PHE A 106 -19.06 -6.23 5.55
CA PHE A 106 -18.12 -5.82 6.59
C PHE A 106 -17.77 -6.99 7.52
N ALA A 107 -18.77 -7.73 8.00
CA ALA A 107 -18.53 -8.90 8.85
C ALA A 107 -17.67 -9.95 8.14
N ASP A 108 -17.99 -10.28 6.89
CA ASP A 108 -17.21 -11.21 6.06
C ASP A 108 -15.77 -10.73 5.87
N ALA A 109 -15.56 -9.43 5.60
CA ALA A 109 -14.24 -8.86 5.44
C ALA A 109 -13.39 -8.97 6.71
N ILE A 110 -13.99 -8.77 7.89
CA ILE A 110 -13.32 -8.96 9.18
C ILE A 110 -12.97 -10.42 9.42
N HIS A 111 -13.87 -11.36 9.12
CA HIS A 111 -13.59 -12.79 9.26
C HIS A 111 -12.45 -13.25 8.34
N VAL A 112 -12.45 -12.82 7.08
CA VAL A 112 -11.37 -13.11 6.13
C VAL A 112 -10.03 -12.57 6.65
N ARG A 113 -10.02 -11.33 7.15
CA ARG A 113 -8.80 -10.75 7.70
C ARG A 113 -8.34 -11.49 8.94
N ALA A 114 -9.24 -11.86 9.84
CA ALA A 114 -8.95 -12.65 11.02
C ALA A 114 -8.36 -14.03 10.68
N SER A 115 -8.88 -14.72 9.66
CA SER A 115 -8.32 -16.02 9.24
C SER A 115 -6.88 -15.89 8.73
N PHE A 116 -6.53 -14.81 8.03
CA PHE A 116 -5.16 -14.55 7.61
C PHE A 116 -4.22 -14.35 8.80
N LEU A 117 -4.68 -13.68 9.86
CA LEU A 117 -3.88 -13.50 11.08
C LEU A 117 -3.62 -14.83 11.78
N GLU A 118 -4.64 -15.68 11.89
CA GLU A 118 -4.49 -17.01 12.49
C GLU A 118 -3.52 -17.89 11.72
N ASP A 119 -3.55 -17.84 10.38
CA ASP A 119 -2.62 -18.59 9.56
C ASP A 119 -1.18 -18.04 9.64
N HIS A 120 -1.03 -16.72 9.73
CA HIS A 120 0.26 -16.10 10.00
C HIS A 120 0.82 -16.54 11.36
N ASP A 121 0.01 -16.51 12.41
CA ASP A 121 0.41 -16.94 13.76
C ASP A 121 0.76 -18.42 13.81
N LYS A 122 -0.01 -19.28 13.11
CA LYS A 122 0.33 -20.70 12.96
C LYS A 122 1.66 -20.87 12.23
N GLN A 123 1.95 -20.10 11.19
CA GLN A 123 3.24 -20.15 10.50
C GLN A 123 4.38 -19.68 11.41
N VAL A 124 4.19 -18.60 12.16
CA VAL A 124 5.18 -18.12 13.14
C VAL A 124 5.44 -19.18 14.20
N LYS A 125 4.40 -19.83 14.74
CA LYS A 125 4.51 -20.92 15.72
C LYS A 125 5.11 -22.21 15.15
N ALA A 126 4.76 -22.55 13.92
CA ALA A 126 5.34 -23.70 13.22
C ALA A 126 6.83 -23.48 12.97
N ASN A 127 7.22 -22.26 12.60
CA ASN A 127 8.61 -21.87 12.42
C ASN A 127 9.38 -21.78 13.75
N SER A 128 8.71 -21.47 14.86
CA SER A 128 9.34 -21.53 16.18
C SER A 128 9.48 -22.96 16.72
N ASN A 129 8.67 -23.91 16.25
CA ASN A 129 8.67 -25.30 16.70
C ASN A 129 9.47 -26.26 15.80
N LEU A 130 9.89 -25.82 14.62
CA LEU A 130 10.83 -26.57 13.78
C LEU A 130 12.24 -26.44 14.37
N ASN A 131 12.54 -27.34 15.30
CA ASN A 131 13.89 -27.70 15.77
C ASN A 131 14.86 -26.52 15.85
N GLU A 132 14.98 -25.93 17.04
CA GLU A 132 16.29 -25.39 17.44
C GLU A 132 17.32 -26.48 17.11
N PRO A 133 18.27 -26.24 16.19
CA PRO A 133 19.43 -27.09 16.15
C PRO A 133 20.12 -26.86 17.50
N GLU A 134 19.95 -27.80 18.43
CA GLU A 134 20.52 -27.78 19.80
C GLU A 134 22.05 -27.62 19.83
N ASN A 135 22.73 -27.51 18.69
CA ASN A 135 24.14 -27.22 18.62
C ASN A 135 24.45 -26.41 17.37
N LEU A 136 24.49 -25.07 17.48
CA LEU A 136 25.50 -24.18 16.86
C LEU A 136 25.04 -22.72 16.96
N HIS A 137 25.61 -22.00 17.93
CA HIS A 137 25.53 -20.55 18.18
C HIS A 137 24.47 -20.10 19.19
N GLU A 138 24.92 -20.06 20.45
CA GLU A 138 24.58 -19.07 21.47
C GLU A 138 24.60 -17.66 20.85
N GLY A 139 23.51 -17.28 20.20
CA GLY A 139 23.45 -16.12 19.32
C GLY A 139 22.02 -15.62 19.18
N ASP A 140 21.89 -14.30 19.12
CA ASP A 140 20.63 -13.58 19.02
C ASP A 140 19.69 -14.17 17.94
N PRO A 141 18.49 -14.67 18.30
CA PRO A 141 17.58 -15.33 17.36
C PRO A 141 17.08 -14.38 16.27
N LYS A 142 17.01 -13.08 16.55
CA LYS A 142 16.63 -12.06 15.56
C LYS A 142 17.74 -11.87 14.53
N LEU A 143 19.01 -11.92 14.95
CA LEU A 143 20.15 -11.87 14.04
C LEU A 143 20.15 -13.09 13.10
N GLN A 144 19.92 -14.30 13.62
CA GLN A 144 19.81 -15.51 12.79
C GLN A 144 18.69 -15.39 11.74
N ARG A 145 17.53 -14.85 12.13
CA ARG A 145 16.43 -14.61 11.19
C ARG A 145 16.83 -13.63 10.09
N LEU A 146 17.51 -12.55 10.42
CA LEU A 146 18.00 -11.57 9.43
C LEU A 146 19.04 -12.18 8.48
N GLU A 147 19.89 -13.06 8.98
CA GLU A 147 20.89 -13.77 8.17
C GLU A 147 20.25 -14.75 7.18
N SER A 148 19.28 -15.54 7.63
CA SER A 148 18.53 -16.43 6.74
C SER A 148 17.80 -15.66 5.64
N LEU A 149 17.27 -14.47 5.96
CA LEU A 149 16.63 -13.58 5.00
C LEU A 149 17.64 -13.00 4.01
N CYS A 150 18.81 -12.58 4.49
CA CYS A 150 19.93 -12.17 3.64
C CYS A 150 20.33 -13.27 2.65
N ASP A 151 20.46 -14.51 3.11
CA ASP A 151 20.87 -15.64 2.25
C ASP A 151 19.79 -16.01 1.23
N LYS A 152 18.51 -15.90 1.61
CA LYS A 152 17.40 -16.01 0.66
C LYS A 152 17.47 -14.90 -0.39
N ALA A 153 17.60 -13.64 0.02
CA ALA A 153 17.68 -12.50 -0.89
C ALA A 153 18.90 -12.61 -1.83
N LYS A 154 20.04 -13.13 -1.36
CA LYS A 154 21.22 -13.40 -2.18
C LYS A 154 20.94 -14.46 -3.24
N ARG A 155 20.24 -15.53 -2.87
CA ARG A 155 19.83 -16.58 -3.83
C ARG A 155 18.87 -16.01 -4.87
N ASP A 156 17.83 -15.30 -4.44
CA ASP A 156 16.83 -14.69 -5.32
C ASP A 156 17.47 -13.68 -6.29
N PHE A 157 18.44 -12.89 -5.83
CA PHE A 157 19.21 -12.00 -6.70
C PHE A 157 20.06 -12.76 -7.72
N LYS A 158 20.72 -13.85 -7.32
CA LYS A 158 21.53 -14.68 -8.23
C LYS A 158 20.68 -15.44 -9.24
N THR A 159 19.49 -15.89 -8.85
CA THR A 159 18.58 -16.65 -9.72
C THR A 159 17.65 -15.76 -10.54
N SER A 160 17.50 -14.48 -10.18
CA SER A 160 16.70 -13.53 -10.95
C SER A 160 17.14 -13.52 -12.41
N GLY A 161 16.17 -13.64 -13.32
CA GLY A 161 16.43 -13.82 -14.74
C GLY A 161 17.11 -12.62 -15.39
N PHE A 162 17.37 -12.73 -16.69
CA PHE A 162 17.95 -11.63 -17.48
C PHE A 162 16.99 -10.45 -17.65
N ALA A 163 15.71 -10.60 -17.25
CA ALA A 163 14.75 -9.52 -17.25
C ALA A 163 15.23 -8.40 -16.31
N ARG A 164 15.59 -7.26 -16.91
CA ARG A 164 16.17 -6.10 -16.22
C ARG A 164 15.35 -5.67 -15.00
N TYR A 165 14.03 -5.75 -15.08
CA TYR A 165 13.11 -5.34 -14.02
C TYR A 165 13.15 -6.27 -12.80
N GLU A 166 13.10 -7.58 -13.01
CA GLU A 166 13.14 -8.57 -11.92
C GLU A 166 14.48 -8.52 -11.18
N LYS A 167 15.57 -8.44 -11.95
CA LYS A 167 16.92 -8.28 -11.39
C LYS A 167 17.08 -6.98 -10.60
N ALA A 168 16.44 -5.89 -11.03
CA ALA A 168 16.41 -4.62 -10.30
C ALA A 168 15.73 -4.76 -8.93
N ASN A 169 14.57 -5.42 -8.91
CA ASN A 169 13.79 -5.60 -7.70
C ASN A 169 14.50 -6.54 -6.72
N ALA A 170 15.08 -7.64 -7.22
CA ALA A 170 15.87 -8.54 -6.39
C ALA A 170 17.12 -7.86 -5.82
N ALA A 171 17.80 -7.01 -6.61
CA ALA A 171 18.94 -6.22 -6.14
C ALA A 171 18.54 -5.25 -5.02
N LYS A 172 17.41 -4.54 -5.16
CA LYS A 172 16.89 -3.65 -4.12
C LYS A 172 16.56 -4.40 -2.85
N PHE A 173 15.82 -5.50 -2.97
CA PHE A 173 15.42 -6.30 -1.82
C PHE A 173 16.64 -6.83 -1.07
N LEU A 174 17.65 -7.33 -1.79
CA LEU A 174 18.92 -7.75 -1.20
C LEU A 174 19.63 -6.59 -0.48
N ARG A 175 19.76 -5.43 -1.14
CA ARG A 175 20.39 -4.25 -0.55
C ARG A 175 19.69 -3.86 0.76
N ASP A 176 18.37 -3.69 0.74
CA ASP A 176 17.61 -3.20 1.89
C ASP A 176 17.64 -4.22 3.04
N THR A 177 17.60 -5.52 2.73
CA THR A 177 17.74 -6.59 3.73
C THR A 177 19.11 -6.58 4.39
N VAL A 178 20.17 -6.41 3.61
CA VAL A 178 21.55 -6.35 4.13
C VAL A 178 21.77 -5.09 4.94
N GLU A 179 21.24 -3.95 4.50
CA GLU A 179 21.28 -2.67 5.22
C GLU A 179 20.62 -2.78 6.60
N ASN A 180 19.42 -3.35 6.66
CA ASN A 180 18.72 -3.63 7.92
C ASN A 180 19.52 -4.57 8.84
N THR A 181 20.19 -5.56 8.26
CA THR A 181 21.01 -6.52 9.02
C THR A 181 22.26 -5.84 9.60
N ILE A 182 22.94 -5.00 8.81
CA ILE A 182 24.10 -4.20 9.26
C ILE A 182 23.66 -3.26 10.40
N ASN A 183 22.54 -2.55 10.22
CA ASN A 183 22.02 -1.62 11.22
C ASN A 183 21.66 -2.34 12.51
N TYR A 184 21.05 -3.53 12.42
CA TYR A 184 20.75 -4.35 13.58
C TYR A 184 22.00 -4.78 14.35
N ILE A 185 23.03 -5.27 13.66
CA ILE A 185 24.31 -5.65 14.29
C ILE A 185 24.95 -4.43 14.94
N LYS A 186 24.97 -3.28 14.26
CA LYS A 186 25.55 -2.04 14.79
C LYS A 186 24.77 -1.57 16.04
N SER A 187 23.43 -1.58 16.01
CA SER A 187 22.62 -1.09 17.13
C SER A 187 22.66 -2.02 18.36
N THR A 188 22.55 -3.34 18.15
CA THR A 188 22.65 -4.31 19.26
C THR A 188 24.02 -4.26 19.92
N LYS A 189 25.09 -4.10 19.14
CA LYS A 189 26.45 -4.05 19.68
C LYS A 189 26.88 -2.70 20.25
N LEU A 190 26.27 -1.61 19.81
CA LEU A 190 26.42 -0.33 20.50
C LEU A 190 25.76 -0.36 21.88
N ALA A 191 24.59 -1.00 22.02
CA ALA A 191 23.89 -1.14 23.29
C ALA A 191 24.66 -2.02 24.31
N ASP A 192 25.34 -3.08 23.85
CA ASP A 192 26.13 -3.97 24.72
C ASP A 192 27.47 -3.35 25.20
N SER A 193 27.91 -2.24 24.59
CA SER A 193 29.23 -1.64 24.86
C SER A 193 29.36 -0.99 26.25
N ASP A 194 28.25 -0.63 26.90
CA ASP A 194 28.24 -0.11 28.28
C ASP A 194 28.61 -1.18 29.33
N GLN A 195 28.57 -2.48 28.99
CA GLN A 195 28.99 -3.58 29.87
C GLN A 195 30.40 -4.12 29.55
N GLY A 196 31.23 -3.36 28.83
CA GLY A 196 32.61 -3.77 28.56
C GLY A 196 32.71 -4.85 27.48
N TRP A 197 32.03 -4.61 26.35
CA TRP A 197 32.20 -5.47 25.19
C TRP A 197 33.63 -5.31 24.63
N SER A 198 34.39 -6.40 24.58
CA SER A 198 35.61 -6.42 23.80
C SER A 198 35.19 -6.41 22.32
N GLY A 199 35.16 -5.24 21.69
CA GLY A 199 34.85 -5.04 20.26
C GLY A 199 35.82 -5.72 19.28
N ASN A 200 36.50 -6.77 19.72
CA ASN A 200 37.55 -7.51 19.06
C ASN A 200 37.13 -8.93 18.68
N GLU A 201 35.88 -9.36 18.84
CA GLU A 201 35.49 -10.69 18.37
C GLU A 201 35.60 -10.72 16.83
N PRO A 202 36.66 -11.35 16.26
CA PRO A 202 37.05 -11.12 14.86
C PRO A 202 35.96 -11.55 13.88
N LYS A 203 35.16 -12.52 14.30
CA LYS A 203 34.03 -13.10 13.58
C LYS A 203 32.98 -12.06 13.20
N TYR A 204 32.65 -11.11 14.08
CA TYR A 204 31.64 -10.09 13.78
C TYR A 204 32.16 -9.02 12.83
N ARG A 205 33.43 -8.63 12.96
CA ARG A 205 34.06 -7.68 12.03
C ARG A 205 34.15 -8.26 10.63
N GLU A 206 34.52 -9.53 10.52
CA GLU A 206 34.54 -10.24 9.23
C GLU A 206 33.13 -10.34 8.62
N LYS A 207 32.13 -10.66 9.44
CA LYS A 207 30.73 -10.69 9.01
C LYS A 207 30.22 -9.33 8.54
N LEU A 208 30.47 -8.25 9.30
CA LEU A 208 30.09 -6.89 8.88
C LEU A 208 30.74 -6.51 7.56
N ARG A 209 32.03 -6.80 7.38
CA ARG A 209 32.73 -6.56 6.10
C ARG A 209 32.11 -7.33 4.94
N SER A 210 31.74 -8.60 5.16
CA SER A 210 31.06 -9.44 4.16
C SER A 210 29.67 -8.89 3.79
N LEU A 211 28.92 -8.41 4.79
CA LEU A 211 27.63 -7.75 4.57
C LEU A 211 27.80 -6.43 3.82
N GLU A 212 28.75 -5.58 4.19
CA GLU A 212 29.03 -4.31 3.51
C GLU A 212 29.42 -4.52 2.04
N GLN A 213 30.24 -5.53 1.74
CA GLN A 213 30.57 -5.91 0.36
C GLN A 213 29.33 -6.41 -0.42
N THR A 214 28.46 -7.19 0.22
CA THR A 214 27.19 -7.64 -0.39
C THR A 214 26.28 -6.45 -0.67
N TRP A 215 26.18 -5.51 0.27
CA TRP A 215 25.38 -4.30 0.14
C TRP A 215 25.85 -3.44 -1.02
N GLU A 216 27.17 -3.23 -1.15
CA GLU A 216 27.76 -2.44 -2.23
C GLU A 216 27.47 -3.07 -3.60
N GLN A 217 27.64 -4.38 -3.74
CA GLN A 217 27.31 -5.11 -4.97
C GLN A 217 25.82 -4.97 -5.34
N ALA A 218 24.93 -5.12 -4.35
CA ALA A 218 23.49 -4.99 -4.54
C ALA A 218 23.09 -3.55 -4.90
N ALA A 219 23.73 -2.55 -4.28
CA ALA A 219 23.51 -1.14 -4.56
C ALA A 219 23.91 -0.76 -5.98
N ILE A 220 25.11 -1.19 -6.43
CA ILE A 220 25.58 -0.98 -7.81
C ILE A 220 24.62 -1.66 -8.81
N ALA A 221 24.20 -2.90 -8.54
CA ALA A 221 23.27 -3.63 -9.38
C ALA A 221 21.91 -2.92 -9.49
N ALA A 222 21.37 -2.44 -8.37
CA ALA A 222 20.13 -1.68 -8.33
C ALA A 222 20.25 -0.36 -9.12
N GLN A 223 21.35 0.39 -8.94
CA GLN A 223 21.58 1.66 -9.63
C GLN A 223 21.71 1.49 -11.15
N ASN A 224 22.47 0.48 -11.60
CA ASN A 224 22.61 0.15 -13.01
C ASN A 224 21.27 -0.23 -13.65
N ALA A 225 20.43 -0.96 -12.90
CA ALA A 225 19.10 -1.31 -13.37
C ALA A 225 18.21 -0.07 -13.58
N HIS A 226 18.38 0.98 -12.78
CA HIS A 226 17.65 2.25 -12.83
C HIS A 226 18.27 3.35 -13.71
N ARG A 227 19.19 3.00 -14.63
CA ARG A 227 19.88 3.97 -15.50
C ARG A 227 20.63 5.07 -14.71
N GLY A 228 21.07 4.75 -13.49
CA GLY A 228 21.81 5.69 -12.66
C GLY A 228 20.96 6.70 -11.90
N GLU A 229 19.62 6.61 -11.94
CA GLU A 229 18.80 7.50 -11.11
C GLU A 229 18.94 7.15 -9.62
N PRO A 230 19.42 8.08 -8.76
CA PRO A 230 19.49 7.85 -7.33
C PRO A 230 18.08 7.69 -6.73
N ARG A 231 17.99 7.02 -5.57
CA ARG A 231 16.71 6.85 -4.84
C ARG A 231 16.02 8.19 -4.68
N ARG A 232 14.69 8.21 -4.63
CA ARG A 232 13.91 9.44 -4.34
C ARG A 232 14.41 10.12 -3.04
N PHE A 233 14.81 9.33 -2.05
CA PHE A 233 15.38 9.78 -0.78
C PHE A 233 16.88 10.13 -0.83
N GLU A 234 17.65 9.60 -1.79
CA GLU A 234 19.06 10.00 -2.00
C GLU A 234 19.17 11.28 -2.86
N ARG A 235 18.12 11.62 -3.63
CA ARG A 235 18.05 12.87 -4.41
C ARG A 235 18.11 14.11 -3.52
N SER A 236 17.63 14.05 -2.27
CA SER A 236 17.71 15.19 -1.34
C SER A 236 19.13 15.46 -0.86
N LEU A 237 19.95 14.41 -0.71
CA LEU A 237 21.36 14.53 -0.31
C LEU A 237 22.26 15.07 -1.42
N VAL A 238 21.93 14.80 -2.70
CA VAL A 238 22.71 15.27 -3.86
C VAL A 238 22.35 16.70 -4.26
N ASN A 239 21.16 17.19 -3.89
CA ASN A 239 20.68 18.54 -4.24
C ASN A 239 20.99 19.62 -3.19
N SER A 240 21.81 19.33 -2.17
CA SER A 240 22.36 20.33 -1.25
C SER A 240 23.54 21.11 -1.89
N ILE A 241 23.36 21.54 -3.14
CA ILE A 241 24.27 22.46 -3.81
C ILE A 241 23.97 23.88 -3.28
N PRO A 242 24.98 24.64 -2.83
CA PRO A 242 24.76 25.99 -2.31
C PRO A 242 24.14 26.87 -3.40
N VAL A 243 23.03 27.51 -3.07
CA VAL A 243 22.30 28.44 -3.94
C VAL A 243 23.15 29.69 -4.11
N HIS A 244 24.04 29.70 -5.11
CA HIS A 244 24.51 30.95 -5.68
C HIS A 244 23.51 31.42 -6.74
N SER A 245 22.88 32.52 -6.37
CA SER A 245 22.03 33.41 -7.15
C SER A 245 22.43 33.51 -8.62
N VAL A 246 21.55 33.05 -9.50
CA VAL A 246 21.51 33.52 -10.89
C VAL A 246 20.11 34.04 -11.17
N HIS A 247 19.98 35.36 -11.07
CA HIS A 247 18.93 36.10 -11.75
C HIS A 247 19.13 35.98 -13.26
N GLN A 248 18.23 35.31 -13.95
CA GLN A 248 17.98 35.62 -15.36
C GLN A 248 16.48 35.69 -15.62
N ARG A 249 16.03 36.94 -15.80
CA ARG A 249 14.75 37.30 -16.38
C ARG A 249 14.74 36.81 -17.83
N VAL A 250 13.74 36.01 -18.19
CA VAL A 250 13.32 35.86 -19.59
C VAL A 250 11.84 36.22 -19.67
N SER A 251 11.59 37.25 -20.47
CA SER A 251 10.30 37.84 -20.81
C SER A 251 9.43 36.88 -21.61
N LYS A 252 8.13 36.82 -21.27
CA LYS A 252 7.08 36.14 -22.05
C LYS A 252 6.46 37.11 -23.08
N PRO A 253 6.05 36.64 -24.26
CA PRO A 253 5.03 37.32 -25.04
C PRO A 253 3.63 36.69 -24.91
N LYS A 254 2.68 37.60 -24.65
CA LYS A 254 1.24 37.69 -24.98
C LYS A 254 0.48 36.53 -25.66
N ALA A 255 -0.57 36.11 -24.96
CA ALA A 255 -2.00 36.05 -25.31
C ALA A 255 -2.48 35.56 -26.69
N THR A 256 -3.39 34.58 -26.66
CA THR A 256 -4.56 34.47 -27.55
C THR A 256 -5.70 33.75 -26.82
N GLU A 257 -6.92 34.18 -27.13
CA GLU A 257 -8.20 34.02 -26.42
C GLU A 257 -8.85 32.62 -26.47
N PRO A 258 -9.86 32.35 -25.60
CA PRO A 258 -10.55 31.07 -25.55
C PRO A 258 -11.75 31.00 -26.53
N ARG A 259 -11.91 29.86 -27.22
CA ARG A 259 -13.15 29.52 -27.94
C ARG A 259 -14.12 28.78 -27.01
N HIS A 260 -15.28 29.39 -26.81
CA HIS A 260 -16.47 28.75 -26.25
C HIS A 260 -17.01 27.67 -27.20
N SER A 261 -17.29 26.48 -26.68
CA SER A 261 -18.22 25.54 -27.31
C SER A 261 -19.19 25.01 -26.26
N SER A 262 -20.42 25.48 -26.37
CA SER A 262 -21.61 25.10 -25.61
C SER A 262 -22.02 23.67 -25.99
N ILE A 263 -22.12 22.77 -25.02
CA ILE A 263 -22.76 21.46 -25.21
C ILE A 263 -24.18 21.54 -24.67
N ARG A 264 -25.15 21.30 -25.55
CA ARG A 264 -26.58 21.18 -25.23
C ARG A 264 -26.83 19.86 -24.48
N LEU A 265 -27.46 19.95 -23.32
CA LEU A 265 -28.05 18.83 -22.58
C LEU A 265 -29.30 18.33 -23.34
N GLY A 266 -29.22 17.11 -23.88
CA GLY A 266 -30.38 16.34 -24.31
C GLY A 266 -30.97 15.57 -23.14
N LYS A 267 -32.25 15.80 -22.85
CA LYS A 267 -33.05 15.01 -21.92
C LYS A 267 -33.34 13.64 -22.56
N TYR A 268 -33.10 12.56 -21.82
CA TYR A 268 -33.70 11.27 -22.13
C TYR A 268 -34.44 10.78 -20.89
N GLU A 269 -35.74 10.55 -21.05
CA GLU A 269 -36.57 9.76 -20.15
C GLU A 269 -36.18 8.28 -20.34
N VAL A 270 -35.99 7.56 -19.23
CA VAL A 270 -35.75 6.11 -19.24
C VAL A 270 -37.03 5.44 -18.76
N SER A 271 -37.83 4.97 -19.71
CA SER A 271 -38.87 3.97 -19.49
C SER A 271 -38.22 2.59 -19.32
N GLY A 272 -38.58 1.90 -18.24
CA GLY A 272 -38.00 0.62 -17.86
C GLY A 272 -38.30 -0.52 -18.82
N VAL A 273 -37.28 -1.32 -19.13
CA VAL A 273 -37.40 -2.70 -19.59
C VAL A 273 -36.24 -3.48 -19.00
N SER A 274 -36.56 -4.54 -18.25
CA SER A 274 -35.63 -5.50 -17.69
C SER A 274 -34.92 -6.30 -18.79
N SER A 275 -33.60 -6.28 -18.81
CA SER A 275 -32.76 -7.16 -19.63
C SER A 275 -31.64 -7.76 -18.76
N PRO A 276 -31.26 -9.05 -18.96
CA PRO A 276 -30.37 -9.76 -18.07
C PRO A 276 -28.91 -9.49 -18.44
N PHE A 277 -28.20 -8.69 -17.64
CA PHE A 277 -26.74 -8.60 -17.69
C PHE A 277 -26.13 -9.60 -16.70
N PRO A 278 -25.01 -10.26 -17.03
CA PRO A 278 -24.27 -11.06 -16.06
C PRO A 278 -23.70 -10.13 -14.97
N PRO A 279 -23.49 -10.65 -13.74
CA PRO A 279 -23.00 -9.84 -12.63
C PRO A 279 -21.60 -9.30 -12.96
N ALA A 280 -21.45 -7.98 -12.87
CA ALA A 280 -20.15 -7.32 -13.02
C ALA A 280 -19.23 -7.77 -11.88
N THR A 281 -18.18 -8.52 -12.20
CA THR A 281 -17.09 -8.82 -11.27
C THR A 281 -16.17 -7.62 -11.16
N LEU A 282 -16.28 -6.89 -10.05
CA LEU A 282 -15.34 -5.84 -9.68
C LEU A 282 -13.98 -6.48 -9.32
N SER A 283 -12.97 -6.32 -10.17
CA SER A 283 -11.59 -6.65 -9.81
C SER A 283 -10.88 -5.43 -9.25
N TYR A 284 -10.26 -5.58 -8.09
CA TYR A 284 -9.41 -4.56 -7.45
C TYR A 284 -7.94 -4.91 -7.69
N ASP A 285 -7.10 -3.90 -7.92
CA ASP A 285 -5.66 -4.11 -7.89
C ASP A 285 -5.15 -4.28 -6.45
N PHE A 286 -3.88 -4.66 -6.30
CA PHE A 286 -3.21 -4.86 -5.00
C PHE A 286 -3.18 -3.57 -4.12
N ARG A 287 -3.67 -2.44 -4.62
CA ARG A 287 -3.75 -1.14 -3.94
C ARG A 287 -5.19 -0.63 -3.80
N GLY A 288 -6.20 -1.47 -4.04
CA GLY A 288 -7.61 -1.12 -3.86
C GLY A 288 -8.15 -0.10 -4.87
N ARG A 289 -7.44 0.17 -5.98
CA ARG A 289 -7.95 1.08 -7.01
C ARG A 289 -8.84 0.32 -7.98
N ARG A 290 -9.93 0.98 -8.37
CA ARG A 290 -10.78 0.52 -9.49
C ARG A 290 -9.95 0.60 -10.77
N SER A 291 -9.59 -0.54 -11.34
CA SER A 291 -9.03 -0.63 -12.69
C SER A 291 -10.10 -1.23 -13.61
N ALA A 292 -10.40 -0.54 -14.71
CA ALA A 292 -11.15 -1.14 -15.80
C ALA A 292 -10.21 -2.06 -16.58
N SER A 293 -10.63 -3.30 -16.81
CA SER A 293 -9.90 -4.26 -17.63
C SER A 293 -9.77 -3.73 -19.08
N PRO A 294 -8.60 -3.81 -19.73
CA PRO A 294 -8.43 -3.40 -21.14
C PRO A 294 -9.27 -4.20 -22.14
N TYR A 295 -9.87 -5.32 -21.72
CA TYR A 295 -10.66 -6.19 -22.60
C TYR A 295 -12.09 -5.72 -22.86
N GLU A 296 -12.59 -4.71 -22.14
CA GLU A 296 -13.96 -4.18 -22.36
C GLU A 296 -14.04 -3.11 -23.47
N VAL A 297 -12.90 -2.56 -23.91
CA VAL A 297 -12.89 -1.46 -24.90
C VAL A 297 -13.08 -1.96 -26.34
N HIS A 298 -12.95 -3.26 -26.60
CA HIS A 298 -13.04 -3.83 -27.95
C HIS A 298 -14.36 -4.53 -28.30
N ALA A 299 -15.28 -4.73 -27.35
CA ALA A 299 -16.53 -5.45 -27.62
C ALA A 299 -17.68 -4.58 -28.17
N ASN A 300 -17.58 -3.24 -28.12
CA ASN A 300 -18.70 -2.34 -28.46
C ASN A 300 -18.52 -1.56 -29.78
N ARG A 301 -17.75 -2.06 -30.75
CA ARG A 301 -17.49 -1.34 -32.02
C ARG A 301 -17.93 -2.04 -33.31
N HIS A 302 -18.67 -3.14 -33.22
CA HIS A 302 -19.21 -3.85 -34.39
C HIS A 302 -20.67 -4.23 -34.21
N GLU A 303 -21.57 -3.25 -34.21
CA GLU A 303 -22.98 -3.44 -34.56
C GLU A 303 -23.60 -2.06 -34.64
N TYR A 304 -23.64 -1.47 -35.84
CA TYR A 304 -24.58 -0.43 -36.29
C TYR A 304 -24.11 0.08 -37.67
N PHE A 305 -24.15 -0.82 -38.66
CA PHE A 305 -24.33 -0.41 -40.06
C PHE A 305 -25.62 -1.05 -40.55
N GLY A 306 -26.71 -0.31 -40.41
CA GLY A 306 -27.98 -0.63 -41.04
C GLY A 306 -27.85 -0.53 -42.55
N SER A 307 -27.94 -1.66 -43.24
CA SER A 307 -28.16 -1.68 -44.68
C SER A 307 -29.66 -1.56 -44.94
N GLN A 308 -30.09 -0.38 -45.39
CA GLN A 308 -31.35 -0.25 -46.11
C GLN A 308 -31.23 -1.02 -47.43
N LYS A 309 -32.00 -2.10 -47.59
CA LYS A 309 -32.39 -2.63 -48.91
C LYS A 309 -33.89 -2.77 -48.96
N GLY A 310 -34.47 -2.02 -49.90
CA GLY A 310 -35.89 -1.98 -50.18
C GLY A 310 -36.41 -3.18 -50.98
N THR A 311 -37.74 -3.27 -50.93
CA THR A 311 -38.67 -3.64 -52.02
C THR A 311 -38.45 -4.96 -52.76
N ARG A 312 -39.35 -5.93 -52.54
CA ARG A 312 -40.44 -6.28 -53.47
C ARG A 312 -41.36 -7.33 -52.86
N ARG A 313 -42.65 -7.01 -52.78
CA ARG A 313 -43.74 -7.98 -52.58
C ARG A 313 -44.18 -8.41 -53.98
N ASP A 314 -44.00 -9.68 -54.31
CA ASP A 314 -44.71 -10.30 -55.42
C ASP A 314 -45.91 -11.07 -54.87
N HIS A 315 -47.07 -10.73 -55.43
CA HIS A 315 -48.33 -11.40 -55.23
C HIS A 315 -48.32 -12.73 -56.00
N TYR A 316 -48.66 -13.84 -55.33
CA TYR A 316 -49.16 -15.04 -56.00
C TYR A 316 -50.58 -15.33 -55.50
N ARG A 317 -51.52 -15.35 -56.45
CA ARG A 317 -52.92 -15.73 -56.31
C ARG A 317 -53.07 -17.08 -57.02
N PRO A 318 -53.65 -18.12 -56.39
CA PRO A 318 -53.88 -19.38 -57.10
C PRO A 318 -55.18 -19.33 -57.90
N SER A 319 -55.15 -19.96 -59.07
CA SER A 319 -56.28 -20.64 -59.72
C SER A 319 -56.09 -22.13 -59.49
#